data_AF-A0A2N2HUP6-F1
#
_entry.id   AF-A0A2N2HUP6-F1
#
_cell.length_a   1.000
_cell.length_b   1.000
_cell.length_c   1.000
_cell.angle_alpha   90.00
_cell.angle_beta   90.00
_cell.angle_gamma   90.00
#
_symmetry.space_group_name_H-M   'P 1'
#
loop_
_entity.id
_entity.type
_entity.pdbx_description
1 polymer ?
#
loop_
_entity_poly.entity_id
_entity_poly.type
_entity_poly.pdbx_seq_one_letter_code
_entity_poly.pdbx_strand_id
1 'polypeptide(L)'
;HLRFALLELDQGFVSRANKHLEIAEPNTHAAYSLSPPQVCAERGFVMEKPEPKPGDRDGDGYLDPDDQCPDEPETWNGYQDEDGCPDDPDTDGDGIVDSRDTCVLEAEDKDSYLDEDGCPDLDNDADGIFDMVDKCPTDPEDPDGYEDTDGCPDLDNDGDSVADLEDICPNEAGPAGGDRPGCPKKPSLAIVTDKEIKILQQIHFEYNKSNIRPESFPVVDAVAEIMKQNPKIKIEVQGHTDNRGNKRYNQDLSEKRAGAVMQALVARGIERERLRSQGYGMDRPLVPNDTDQNRALNRRVQFIRIESETN
;
A
#
# COMPACT_ATOMS: atom_id res chain seq x y z
N HIS A 1 -26.95 -13.29 -1.82
CA HIS A 1 -25.96 -14.09 -2.62
C HIS A 1 -25.92 -13.89 -4.13
N LEU A 2 -27.01 -13.99 -4.91
CA LEU A 2 -26.92 -13.90 -6.39
C LEU A 2 -26.27 -12.61 -6.89
N ARG A 3 -26.53 -11.49 -6.20
CA ARG A 3 -25.90 -10.19 -6.48
C ARG A 3 -24.41 -10.16 -6.10
N PHE A 4 -24.03 -10.78 -4.98
CA PHE A 4 -22.63 -10.95 -4.57
C PHE A 4 -21.86 -11.83 -5.56
N ALA A 5 -22.44 -12.94 -6.02
CA ALA A 5 -21.85 -13.77 -7.07
C ALA A 5 -21.57 -12.98 -8.36
N LEU A 6 -22.47 -12.05 -8.75
CA LEU A 6 -22.26 -11.17 -9.91
C LEU A 6 -21.13 -10.17 -9.67
N LEU A 7 -21.04 -9.58 -8.47
CA LEU A 7 -19.95 -8.67 -8.10
C LEU A 7 -18.60 -9.39 -8.11
N GLU A 8 -18.52 -10.59 -7.53
CA GLU A 8 -17.31 -11.44 -7.55
C GLU A 8 -16.88 -11.81 -8.98
N LEU A 9 -17.84 -12.08 -9.88
CA LEU A 9 -17.55 -12.35 -11.29
C LEU A 9 -17.02 -11.11 -12.03
N ASP A 10 -17.59 -9.92 -11.77
CA ASP A 10 -17.13 -8.66 -12.34
C ASP A 10 -15.71 -8.30 -11.87
N GLN A 11 -15.34 -8.72 -10.65
CA GLN A 11 -13.99 -8.58 -10.09
C GLN A 11 -13.03 -9.71 -10.52
N GLY A 12 -13.53 -10.77 -11.15
CA GLY A 12 -12.73 -11.89 -11.69
C GLY A 12 -12.51 -13.07 -10.73
N PHE A 13 -13.18 -13.09 -9.58
CA PHE A 13 -13.03 -14.11 -8.54
C PHE A 13 -14.00 -15.29 -8.71
N VAL A 14 -13.79 -16.10 -9.76
CA VAL A 14 -14.67 -17.21 -10.15
C VAL A 14 -14.94 -18.22 -9.02
N SER A 15 -13.95 -18.51 -8.17
CA SER A 15 -14.14 -19.47 -7.07
C SER A 15 -14.97 -18.92 -5.92
N ARG A 16 -14.92 -17.60 -5.65
CA ARG A 16 -15.74 -16.94 -4.63
C ARG A 16 -17.18 -16.80 -5.13
N ALA A 17 -17.35 -16.43 -6.41
CA ALA A 17 -18.64 -16.45 -7.07
C ALA A 17 -19.34 -17.82 -7.01
N ASN A 18 -18.60 -18.91 -7.23
CA ASN A 18 -19.16 -20.26 -7.10
C ASN A 18 -19.64 -20.59 -5.69
N LYS A 19 -18.94 -20.15 -4.63
CA LYS A 19 -19.41 -20.35 -3.24
C LYS A 19 -20.73 -19.63 -2.99
N HIS A 20 -20.87 -18.38 -3.43
CA HIS A 20 -22.16 -17.68 -3.34
C HIS A 20 -23.26 -18.36 -4.17
N LEU A 21 -22.93 -19.01 -5.29
CA LEU A 21 -23.90 -19.79 -6.06
C LEU A 21 -24.32 -21.08 -5.33
N GLU A 22 -23.38 -21.77 -4.68
CA GLU A 22 -23.66 -22.98 -3.88
C GLU A 22 -24.60 -22.70 -2.70
N ILE A 23 -24.60 -21.47 -2.17
CA ILE A 23 -25.53 -21.01 -1.13
C ILE A 23 -26.83 -20.49 -1.76
N ALA A 24 -26.73 -19.68 -2.83
CA ALA A 24 -27.88 -19.11 -3.50
C ALA A 24 -28.83 -20.16 -4.07
N GLU A 25 -28.32 -21.25 -4.65
CA GLU A 25 -29.14 -22.28 -5.29
C GLU A 25 -30.09 -22.99 -4.30
N PRO A 26 -29.63 -23.60 -3.20
CA PRO A 26 -30.52 -24.20 -2.21
C PRO A 26 -31.43 -23.16 -1.55
N ASN A 27 -30.95 -21.95 -1.22
CA ASN A 27 -31.78 -20.91 -0.61
C ASN A 27 -32.87 -20.42 -1.58
N THR A 28 -32.57 -20.30 -2.87
CA THR A 28 -33.58 -19.96 -3.90
C THR A 28 -34.59 -21.09 -4.06
N HIS A 29 -34.15 -22.34 -4.00
CA HIS A 29 -35.05 -23.51 -4.03
C HIS A 29 -35.92 -23.60 -2.78
N ALA A 30 -35.37 -23.33 -1.60
CA ALA A 30 -36.08 -23.28 -0.33
C ALA A 30 -37.10 -22.14 -0.35
N ALA A 31 -36.69 -20.92 -0.68
CA ALA A 31 -37.59 -19.77 -0.84
C ALA A 31 -38.72 -20.06 -1.82
N TYR A 32 -38.45 -20.70 -2.97
CA TYR A 32 -39.51 -21.10 -3.91
C TYR A 32 -40.45 -22.17 -3.35
N SER A 33 -39.92 -23.15 -2.63
CA SER A 33 -40.69 -24.30 -2.13
C SER A 33 -41.50 -23.97 -0.88
N LEU A 34 -40.98 -23.06 -0.04
CA LEU A 34 -41.58 -22.57 1.20
C LEU A 34 -42.46 -21.35 0.96
N SER A 35 -42.32 -20.67 -0.19
CA SER A 35 -43.21 -19.58 -0.58
C SER A 35 -44.66 -20.08 -0.64
N PRO A 36 -45.62 -19.44 0.06
CA PRO A 36 -47.01 -19.83 0.04
C PRO A 36 -47.54 -19.84 -1.40
N PRO A 37 -48.00 -20.98 -1.93
CA PRO A 37 -48.49 -21.07 -3.32
C PRO A 37 -49.66 -20.12 -3.58
N GLN A 38 -50.37 -19.73 -2.52
CA GLN A 38 -51.53 -18.85 -2.54
C GLN A 38 -51.15 -17.37 -2.79
N VAL A 39 -49.91 -16.99 -2.49
CA VAL A 39 -49.36 -15.62 -2.60
C VAL A 39 -48.37 -15.49 -3.76
N CYS A 40 -47.54 -16.52 -3.99
CA CYS A 40 -46.44 -16.52 -4.96
C CYS A 40 -46.69 -17.37 -6.21
N ALA A 41 -47.95 -17.72 -6.53
CA ALA A 41 -48.28 -18.41 -7.79
C ALA A 41 -48.04 -17.54 -9.03
N GLU A 42 -47.62 -18.17 -10.13
CA GLU A 42 -47.72 -17.59 -11.47
C GLU A 42 -49.14 -17.05 -11.67
N ARG A 43 -49.27 -15.73 -11.89
CA ARG A 43 -50.55 -15.01 -11.95
C ARG A 43 -51.58 -15.73 -12.85
N GLY A 44 -52.41 -16.53 -12.21
CA GLY A 44 -53.46 -17.31 -12.86
C GLY A 44 -54.57 -17.78 -11.93
N PHE A 45 -54.39 -17.76 -10.60
CA PHE A 45 -55.43 -18.04 -9.64
C PHE A 45 -55.38 -17.04 -8.49
N VAL A 46 -56.33 -16.10 -8.49
CA VAL A 46 -56.80 -15.53 -7.23
C VAL A 46 -57.58 -16.67 -6.60
N MET A 47 -57.05 -17.33 -5.56
CA MET A 47 -57.94 -18.06 -4.68
C MET A 47 -58.84 -17.01 -4.06
N GLU A 48 -60.10 -16.95 -4.49
CA GLU A 48 -61.09 -16.20 -3.73
C GLU A 48 -61.07 -16.80 -2.32
N LYS A 49 -60.64 -16.00 -1.34
CA LYS A 49 -60.71 -16.34 0.09
C LYS A 49 -62.08 -16.99 0.33
N PRO A 50 -62.15 -18.24 0.80
CA PRO A 50 -63.43 -18.87 1.09
C PRO A 50 -64.23 -17.92 1.99
N GLU A 51 -65.50 -17.66 1.67
CA GLU A 51 -66.31 -16.83 2.57
C GLU A 51 -66.31 -17.50 3.96
N PRO A 52 -66.00 -16.75 5.03
CA PRO A 52 -65.92 -17.30 6.37
C PRO A 52 -67.23 -18.02 6.70
N LYS A 53 -67.13 -19.31 7.00
CA LYS A 53 -68.32 -20.09 7.35
C LYS A 53 -68.81 -19.62 8.74
N PRO A 54 -70.09 -19.78 9.08
CA PRO A 54 -70.55 -19.47 10.43
C PRO A 54 -69.76 -20.26 11.47
N GLY A 55 -68.91 -19.57 12.25
CA GLY A 55 -68.02 -20.16 13.25
C GLY A 55 -66.59 -20.47 12.76
N ASP A 56 -66.15 -19.85 11.67
CA ASP A 56 -64.77 -19.84 11.12
C ASP A 56 -64.52 -18.38 10.68
N ARG A 57 -63.92 -17.58 11.57
CA ARG A 57 -63.96 -16.11 11.49
C ARG A 57 -62.90 -15.52 10.56
N ASP A 58 -61.71 -16.08 10.52
CA ASP A 58 -60.64 -15.66 9.62
C ASP A 58 -60.68 -16.38 8.26
N GLY A 59 -61.49 -17.44 8.11
CA GLY A 59 -61.81 -18.06 6.83
C GLY A 59 -60.72 -18.97 6.29
N ASP A 60 -59.92 -19.56 7.17
CA ASP A 60 -58.79 -20.43 6.81
C ASP A 60 -59.16 -21.91 6.68
N GLY A 61 -60.35 -22.30 7.16
CA GLY A 61 -60.88 -23.66 7.11
C GLY A 61 -61.02 -24.35 8.46
N TYR A 62 -60.51 -23.77 9.55
CA TYR A 62 -60.71 -24.22 10.93
C TYR A 62 -61.91 -23.51 11.57
N LEU A 63 -62.62 -24.18 12.49
CA LEU A 63 -63.74 -23.55 13.21
C LEU A 63 -63.20 -22.90 14.48
N ASP A 64 -63.72 -21.73 14.89
CA ASP A 64 -63.32 -20.97 16.09
C ASP A 64 -63.06 -21.83 17.37
N PRO A 65 -63.79 -22.95 17.64
CA PRO A 65 -63.51 -23.80 18.81
C PRO A 65 -62.35 -24.80 18.64
N ASP A 66 -62.01 -25.14 17.40
CA ASP A 66 -60.96 -26.09 17.01
C ASP A 66 -59.69 -25.37 16.49
N ASP A 67 -59.76 -24.04 16.38
CA ASP A 67 -58.74 -23.12 15.91
C ASP A 67 -58.00 -22.46 17.09
N GLN A 68 -56.67 -22.56 17.12
CA GLN A 68 -55.85 -21.94 18.17
C GLN A 68 -55.68 -20.43 17.99
N CYS A 69 -55.86 -19.91 16.77
CA CYS A 69 -55.75 -18.52 16.40
C CYS A 69 -56.99 -18.00 15.63
N PRO A 70 -58.21 -17.96 16.23
CA PRO A 70 -59.48 -17.71 15.51
C PRO A 70 -59.68 -16.35 14.83
N ASP A 71 -58.67 -15.48 14.83
CA ASP A 71 -58.70 -14.16 14.20
C ASP A 71 -57.56 -13.99 13.17
N GLU A 72 -56.69 -14.98 12.99
CA GLU A 72 -55.47 -14.94 12.18
C GLU A 72 -55.43 -16.19 11.29
N PRO A 73 -55.54 -16.07 9.96
CA PRO A 73 -55.66 -17.24 9.10
C PRO A 73 -54.36 -18.03 8.98
N GLU A 74 -54.47 -19.36 9.04
CA GLU A 74 -53.41 -20.32 8.73
C GLU A 74 -52.65 -20.03 7.41
N THR A 75 -51.33 -20.21 7.41
CA THR A 75 -50.43 -19.92 6.28
C THR A 75 -50.17 -21.13 5.38
N TRP A 76 -50.54 -22.35 5.79
CA TRP A 76 -50.43 -23.60 5.01
C TRP A 76 -49.05 -23.78 4.37
N ASN A 77 -47.99 -23.65 5.18
CA ASN A 77 -46.60 -23.64 4.73
C ASN A 77 -45.89 -25.00 4.99
N GLY A 78 -46.60 -26.01 5.49
CA GLY A 78 -46.06 -27.34 5.79
C GLY A 78 -45.48 -27.46 7.21
N TYR A 79 -45.57 -26.41 8.01
CA TYR A 79 -45.17 -26.38 9.40
C TYR A 79 -46.41 -26.11 10.25
N GLN A 80 -46.70 -27.02 11.18
CA GLN A 80 -47.83 -26.92 12.14
C GLN A 80 -49.22 -26.57 11.57
N ASP A 81 -49.44 -26.67 10.25
CA ASP A 81 -50.69 -26.50 9.49
C ASP A 81 -52.00 -27.11 10.05
N GLU A 82 -51.95 -27.93 11.10
CA GLU A 82 -53.10 -28.60 11.73
C GLU A 82 -53.72 -27.82 12.90
N ASP A 83 -53.16 -26.68 13.30
CA ASP A 83 -53.62 -25.94 14.49
C ASP A 83 -54.41 -24.65 14.23
N GLY A 84 -54.47 -24.19 12.98
CA GLY A 84 -55.22 -23.01 12.57
C GLY A 84 -54.47 -21.70 12.85
N CYS A 85 -53.17 -21.74 13.10
CA CYS A 85 -52.37 -20.54 13.35
C CYS A 85 -51.43 -20.23 12.19
N PRO A 86 -51.20 -18.95 11.85
CA PRO A 86 -50.17 -18.60 10.89
C PRO A 86 -48.79 -18.93 11.46
N ASP A 87 -48.09 -19.85 10.81
CA ASP A 87 -46.72 -20.18 11.16
C ASP A 87 -45.68 -19.45 10.31
N ASP A 88 -44.57 -19.08 10.96
CA ASP A 88 -43.37 -18.52 10.35
C ASP A 88 -42.15 -19.08 11.11
N PRO A 89 -41.64 -20.27 10.71
CA PRO A 89 -40.56 -20.93 11.42
C PRO A 89 -39.26 -20.13 11.36
N ASP A 90 -38.33 -20.48 12.23
CA ASP A 90 -36.93 -20.02 12.24
C ASP A 90 -36.08 -21.29 12.09
N THR A 91 -35.72 -21.60 10.84
CA THR A 91 -35.21 -22.90 10.43
C THR A 91 -33.78 -23.15 10.95
N ASP A 92 -32.93 -22.13 10.98
CA ASP A 92 -31.55 -22.24 11.47
C ASP A 92 -31.39 -21.80 12.93
N GLY A 93 -32.42 -21.21 13.52
CA GLY A 93 -32.50 -20.89 14.94
C GLY A 93 -31.73 -19.63 15.33
N ASP A 94 -31.48 -18.74 14.38
CA ASP A 94 -30.74 -17.51 14.61
C ASP A 94 -31.60 -16.38 15.22
N GLY A 95 -32.92 -16.57 15.30
CA GLY A 95 -33.87 -15.61 15.87
C GLY A 95 -34.49 -14.65 14.85
N ILE A 96 -34.20 -14.82 13.56
CA ILE A 96 -34.88 -14.20 12.43
C ILE A 96 -35.77 -15.29 11.81
N VAL A 97 -37.05 -14.98 11.65
CA VAL A 97 -38.01 -15.91 11.04
C VAL A 97 -37.75 -16.05 9.55
N ASP A 98 -37.99 -17.24 8.99
CA ASP A 98 -37.73 -17.63 7.60
C ASP A 98 -38.28 -16.61 6.59
N SER A 99 -39.42 -15.95 6.88
CA SER A 99 -39.99 -14.93 6.00
C SER A 99 -39.20 -13.62 5.92
N ARG A 100 -38.33 -13.36 6.92
CA ARG A 100 -37.49 -12.17 7.07
C ARG A 100 -36.00 -12.47 6.92
N ASP A 101 -35.65 -13.74 6.89
CA ASP A 101 -34.30 -14.25 6.77
C ASP A 101 -33.89 -14.40 5.29
N THR A 102 -32.78 -13.75 4.92
CA THR A 102 -32.21 -13.86 3.57
C THR A 102 -31.45 -15.17 3.36
N CYS A 103 -31.00 -15.79 4.44
CA CYS A 103 -30.22 -17.03 4.51
C CYS A 103 -30.83 -18.07 5.45
N VAL A 104 -32.12 -18.39 5.29
CA VAL A 104 -32.94 -19.46 5.94
C VAL A 104 -32.24 -20.73 6.49
N LEU A 105 -31.08 -21.13 5.96
CA LEU A 105 -30.33 -22.33 6.36
C LEU A 105 -28.97 -22.05 7.01
N GLU A 106 -28.55 -20.79 7.09
CA GLU A 106 -27.26 -20.34 7.58
C GLU A 106 -27.45 -19.28 8.64
N ALA A 107 -27.34 -19.69 9.90
CA ALA A 107 -27.56 -18.81 11.03
C ALA A 107 -26.63 -17.58 11.03
N GLU A 108 -27.22 -16.41 11.24
CA GLU A 108 -26.57 -15.14 11.53
C GLU A 108 -25.50 -15.25 12.64
N ASP A 109 -24.33 -14.62 12.44
CA ASP A 109 -23.20 -14.68 13.38
C ASP A 109 -23.16 -13.53 14.42
N LYS A 110 -24.07 -12.54 14.30
CA LYS A 110 -24.41 -11.54 15.33
C LYS A 110 -23.20 -10.79 15.89
N ASP A 111 -22.44 -10.18 15.00
CA ASP A 111 -21.22 -9.44 15.33
C ASP A 111 -21.41 -7.91 15.34
N SER A 112 -22.66 -7.44 15.20
CA SER A 112 -23.05 -6.03 15.07
C SER A 112 -22.89 -5.43 13.66
N TYR A 113 -22.56 -6.26 12.67
CA TYR A 113 -22.59 -5.90 11.26
C TYR A 113 -23.74 -6.64 10.58
N LEU A 114 -24.65 -5.86 9.98
CA LEU A 114 -25.79 -6.38 9.21
C LEU A 114 -26.67 -7.48 9.85
N ASP A 115 -26.57 -7.72 11.17
CA ASP A 115 -27.35 -8.65 12.02
C ASP A 115 -28.89 -8.76 11.79
N GLU A 116 -29.51 -7.89 10.98
CA GLU A 116 -30.95 -7.87 10.73
C GLU A 116 -31.37 -8.60 9.44
N ASP A 117 -30.43 -9.04 8.59
CA ASP A 117 -30.74 -9.67 7.30
C ASP A 117 -30.75 -11.20 7.31
N GLY A 118 -30.25 -11.82 8.40
CA GLY A 118 -30.26 -13.27 8.64
C GLY A 118 -29.14 -14.01 7.95
N CYS A 119 -28.12 -13.32 7.44
CA CYS A 119 -27.01 -13.93 6.74
C CYS A 119 -25.70 -13.70 7.49
N PRO A 120 -24.91 -14.76 7.74
CA PRO A 120 -23.61 -14.59 8.38
C PRO A 120 -22.62 -13.84 7.48
N ASP A 121 -21.99 -12.81 8.04
CA ASP A 121 -21.02 -11.96 7.35
C ASP A 121 -19.59 -12.25 7.84
N LEU A 122 -19.00 -13.33 7.33
CA LEU A 122 -17.69 -13.82 7.81
C LEU A 122 -16.46 -12.95 7.44
N ASP A 123 -16.67 -11.89 6.66
CA ASP A 123 -15.67 -10.99 6.05
C ASP A 123 -16.35 -9.63 5.80
N ASN A 124 -16.49 -8.86 6.87
CA ASN A 124 -17.39 -7.69 6.94
C ASN A 124 -16.99 -6.54 6.01
N ASP A 125 -15.69 -6.30 5.79
CA ASP A 125 -15.19 -5.29 4.85
C ASP A 125 -14.79 -5.84 3.47
N ALA A 126 -14.90 -7.15 3.28
CA ALA A 126 -14.70 -7.86 2.02
C ALA A 126 -13.28 -7.73 1.45
N ASP A 127 -12.27 -7.56 2.30
CA ASP A 127 -10.87 -7.51 1.88
C ASP A 127 -10.27 -8.91 1.62
N GLY A 128 -10.96 -9.96 2.05
CA GLY A 128 -10.57 -11.37 1.89
C GLY A 128 -9.94 -12.01 3.12
N ILE A 129 -9.86 -11.31 4.24
CA ILE A 129 -9.44 -11.77 5.55
C ILE A 129 -10.71 -11.93 6.41
N PHE A 130 -10.88 -13.10 7.03
CA PHE A 130 -12.08 -13.33 7.84
C PHE A 130 -12.00 -12.56 9.16
N ASP A 131 -13.13 -12.02 9.61
CA ASP A 131 -13.32 -11.29 10.87
C ASP A 131 -12.63 -11.92 12.09
N MET A 132 -12.60 -13.25 12.16
CA MET A 132 -11.98 -13.98 13.27
C MET A 132 -10.44 -13.90 13.31
N VAL A 133 -9.80 -13.54 12.20
CA VAL A 133 -8.35 -13.35 12.07
C VAL A 133 -7.98 -11.92 11.68
N ASP A 134 -8.95 -11.11 11.26
CA ASP A 134 -8.83 -9.71 10.96
C ASP A 134 -8.64 -8.85 12.22
N LYS A 135 -7.67 -7.92 12.21
CA LYS A 135 -7.45 -6.99 13.34
C LYS A 135 -8.38 -5.79 13.30
N CYS A 136 -8.91 -5.41 12.14
CA CYS A 136 -9.91 -4.37 11.98
C CYS A 136 -10.98 -4.82 10.97
N PRO A 137 -11.91 -5.68 11.40
CA PRO A 137 -12.89 -6.36 10.55
C PRO A 137 -13.84 -5.47 9.71
N THR A 138 -13.78 -4.15 9.86
CA THR A 138 -14.67 -3.21 9.17
C THR A 138 -13.91 -2.18 8.33
N ASP A 139 -12.59 -2.24 8.35
CA ASP A 139 -11.71 -1.30 7.67
C ASP A 139 -10.82 -2.11 6.71
N PRO A 140 -11.10 -2.10 5.39
CA PRO A 140 -10.46 -3.02 4.47
C PRO A 140 -8.96 -2.76 4.33
N GLU A 141 -8.18 -3.83 4.31
CA GLU A 141 -6.75 -3.86 3.99
C GLU A 141 -6.40 -3.10 2.69
N ASP A 142 -5.26 -2.41 2.67
CA ASP A 142 -4.73 -1.72 1.49
C ASP A 142 -3.47 -2.41 0.95
N PRO A 143 -3.60 -3.41 0.06
CA PRO A 143 -2.50 -4.29 -0.30
C PRO A 143 -1.39 -3.56 -1.06
N ASP A 144 -0.33 -3.17 -0.34
CA ASP A 144 0.80 -2.38 -0.85
C ASP A 144 2.15 -3.11 -0.66
N GLY A 145 2.14 -4.26 0.01
CA GLY A 145 3.32 -5.07 0.32
C GLY A 145 3.89 -4.87 1.73
N TYR A 146 3.26 -4.02 2.54
CA TYR A 146 3.52 -3.81 3.95
C TYR A 146 2.37 -4.38 4.78
N GLU A 147 2.72 -5.22 5.77
CA GLU A 147 1.78 -5.84 6.73
C GLU A 147 0.43 -6.42 6.23
N ASP A 148 0.23 -6.64 4.91
CA ASP A 148 -0.96 -7.14 4.16
C ASP A 148 -1.72 -8.40 4.68
N THR A 149 -1.31 -8.99 5.80
CA THR A 149 -1.84 -10.23 6.37
C THR A 149 -2.63 -10.03 7.64
N ASP A 150 -2.69 -8.79 8.13
CA ASP A 150 -3.32 -8.50 9.41
C ASP A 150 -4.73 -7.91 9.30
N GLY A 151 -5.16 -7.57 8.08
CA GLY A 151 -6.52 -7.11 7.78
C GLY A 151 -6.69 -5.62 8.00
N CYS A 152 -5.59 -4.88 8.18
CA CYS A 152 -5.66 -3.47 8.48
C CYS A 152 -4.97 -2.56 7.50
N PRO A 153 -5.62 -1.44 7.12
CA PRO A 153 -5.00 -0.50 6.24
C PRO A 153 -3.84 0.23 6.93
N ASP A 154 -2.66 0.16 6.34
CA ASP A 154 -1.45 0.82 6.78
C ASP A 154 -1.20 2.08 5.95
N LEU A 155 -1.85 3.17 6.36
CA LEU A 155 -1.83 4.43 5.59
C LEU A 155 -0.55 5.28 5.78
N ASP A 156 0.34 4.88 6.70
CA ASP A 156 1.65 5.49 6.99
C ASP A 156 2.60 4.40 7.52
N ASN A 157 3.05 3.53 6.63
CA ASN A 157 3.84 2.32 6.92
C ASN A 157 5.06 2.57 7.83
N ASP A 158 5.77 3.70 7.66
CA ASP A 158 6.97 4.00 8.44
C ASP A 158 6.75 4.96 9.62
N GLY A 159 5.53 5.46 9.78
CA GLY A 159 5.08 6.27 10.91
C GLY A 159 5.72 7.65 10.97
N ASP A 160 6.14 8.22 9.83
CA ASP A 160 6.80 9.52 9.77
C ASP A 160 5.85 10.72 9.68
N SER A 161 4.54 10.45 9.69
CA SER A 161 3.43 11.40 9.54
C SER A 161 3.22 11.94 8.12
N VAL A 162 3.77 11.28 7.11
CA VAL A 162 3.41 11.42 5.69
C VAL A 162 2.71 10.14 5.26
N ALA A 163 1.49 10.27 4.73
CA ALA A 163 0.78 9.08 4.26
C ALA A 163 1.51 8.43 3.07
N ASP A 164 1.42 7.11 2.90
CA ASP A 164 2.15 6.37 1.86
C ASP A 164 1.93 6.91 0.44
N LEU A 165 0.72 7.40 0.15
CA LEU A 165 0.37 8.03 -1.13
C LEU A 165 1.10 9.36 -1.40
N GLU A 166 1.54 10.04 -0.34
CA GLU A 166 2.29 11.30 -0.38
C GLU A 166 3.79 11.11 -0.05
N ASP A 167 4.18 9.91 0.38
CA ASP A 167 5.54 9.54 0.76
C ASP A 167 6.39 9.10 -0.46
N ILE A 168 7.60 9.65 -0.60
CA ILE A 168 8.55 9.24 -1.66
C ILE A 168 9.32 7.95 -1.29
N CYS A 169 9.44 7.68 0.00
CA CYS A 169 10.07 6.54 0.60
C CYS A 169 9.12 5.87 1.64
N PRO A 170 7.98 5.28 1.23
CA PRO A 170 6.91 4.75 2.11
C PRO A 170 7.37 3.87 3.29
N ASN A 171 8.56 3.26 3.20
CA ASN A 171 9.08 2.31 4.17
C ASN A 171 10.36 2.80 4.88
N GLU A 172 10.70 4.10 4.79
CA GLU A 172 11.89 4.68 5.40
C GLU A 172 11.57 6.04 6.03
N ALA A 173 11.39 6.09 7.36
CA ALA A 173 10.96 7.31 8.01
C ALA A 173 11.82 8.56 7.71
N GLY A 174 11.16 9.65 7.36
CA GLY A 174 11.74 10.93 7.02
C GLY A 174 11.01 12.12 7.63
N PRO A 175 11.28 13.34 7.12
CA PRO A 175 10.52 14.53 7.48
C PRO A 175 9.45 14.83 6.43
N ALA A 176 8.26 15.23 6.87
CA ALA A 176 7.15 15.64 6.00
C ALA A 176 7.41 16.82 5.03
N GLY A 177 8.55 17.50 5.14
CA GLY A 177 8.87 18.67 4.34
C GLY A 177 10.19 18.58 3.59
N GLY A 178 10.24 19.20 2.41
CA GLY A 178 11.44 19.34 1.59
C GLY A 178 11.21 18.91 0.15
N ASP A 179 12.29 18.79 -0.63
CA ASP A 179 12.23 18.30 -2.02
C ASP A 179 11.92 16.79 -2.09
N ARG A 180 12.05 16.10 -0.95
CA ARG A 180 11.71 14.69 -0.78
C ARG A 180 11.00 14.47 0.56
N PRO A 181 9.69 14.80 0.65
CA PRO A 181 8.86 14.43 1.81
C PRO A 181 8.95 12.93 2.06
N GLY A 182 8.89 12.52 3.32
CA GLY A 182 8.85 11.10 3.66
C GLY A 182 10.21 10.39 3.70
N CYS A 183 11.22 10.91 2.98
CA CYS A 183 12.52 10.23 2.89
C CYS A 183 13.54 10.69 3.96
N PRO A 184 14.36 9.77 4.50
CA PRO A 184 15.43 10.13 5.41
C PRO A 184 16.47 11.02 4.72
N LYS A 185 16.97 12.01 5.46
CA LYS A 185 18.10 12.81 4.99
C LYS A 185 19.34 11.94 4.92
N LYS A 186 19.77 11.56 3.70
CA LYS A 186 21.03 10.85 3.49
C LYS A 186 22.18 11.60 4.19
N PRO A 187 23.09 10.89 4.89
CA PRO A 187 24.24 11.52 5.53
C PRO A 187 25.04 12.28 4.48
N SER A 188 25.32 13.56 4.74
CA SER A 188 26.01 14.41 3.78
C SER A 188 27.45 13.94 3.59
N LEU A 189 27.75 13.35 2.43
CA LEU A 189 29.11 12.91 2.07
C LEU A 189 30.04 14.09 1.76
N ALA A 190 29.51 15.31 1.78
CA ALA A 190 30.25 16.55 1.60
C ALA A 190 29.62 17.68 2.43
N ILE A 191 30.44 18.63 2.85
CA ILE A 191 30.03 19.85 3.58
C ILE A 191 30.57 21.08 2.87
N VAL A 192 29.78 22.16 2.85
CA VAL A 192 30.24 23.46 2.33
C VAL A 192 30.95 24.22 3.44
N THR A 193 32.12 24.75 3.14
CA THR A 193 32.86 25.69 4.00
C THR A 193 33.10 26.99 3.26
N ASP A 194 33.67 28.00 3.93
CA ASP A 194 34.03 29.27 3.30
C ASP A 194 35.03 29.13 2.13
N LYS A 195 35.83 28.05 2.10
CA LYS A 195 36.92 27.86 1.15
C LYS A 195 36.74 26.70 0.17
N GLU A 196 35.99 25.67 0.55
CA GLU A 196 35.88 24.43 -0.22
C GLU A 196 34.55 23.71 0.00
N ILE A 197 34.20 22.82 -0.92
CA ILE A 197 33.25 21.73 -0.68
C ILE A 197 34.08 20.54 -0.18
N LYS A 198 34.07 20.31 1.13
CA LYS A 198 34.87 19.27 1.77
C LYS A 198 34.12 17.94 1.73
N ILE A 199 34.66 16.99 0.96
CA ILE A 199 34.19 15.60 0.96
C ILE A 199 34.64 14.88 2.24
N LEU A 200 33.78 14.02 2.78
CA LEU A 200 34.05 13.19 3.95
C LEU A 200 34.69 11.84 3.59
N GLN A 201 34.60 11.44 2.33
CA GLN A 201 35.19 10.21 1.78
C GLN A 201 36.03 10.53 0.54
N GLN A 202 37.09 9.75 0.28
CA GLN A 202 37.94 9.95 -0.90
C GLN A 202 37.28 9.43 -2.18
N ILE A 203 37.54 10.11 -3.30
CA ILE A 203 37.17 9.61 -4.63
C ILE A 203 38.25 8.64 -5.11
N HIS A 204 37.84 7.40 -5.39
CA HIS A 204 38.70 6.34 -5.87
C HIS A 204 38.66 6.22 -7.40
N PHE A 205 39.80 5.82 -7.96
CA PHE A 205 39.98 5.61 -9.38
C PHE A 205 40.44 4.17 -9.65
N GLU A 206 40.16 3.66 -10.85
CA GLU A 206 40.81 2.44 -11.33
C GLU A 206 42.34 2.58 -11.33
N TYR A 207 43.02 1.45 -11.11
CA TYR A 207 44.49 1.44 -11.01
C TYR A 207 45.12 2.05 -12.26
N ASN A 208 45.97 3.05 -12.06
CA ASN A 208 46.69 3.78 -13.11
C ASN A 208 45.81 4.47 -14.17
N LYS A 209 44.53 4.71 -13.87
CA LYS A 209 43.55 5.34 -14.77
C LYS A 209 42.88 6.56 -14.12
N SER A 210 42.09 7.27 -14.92
CA SER A 210 41.22 8.39 -14.52
C SER A 210 39.74 7.98 -14.42
N ASN A 211 39.41 6.72 -14.65
CA ASN A 211 38.06 6.19 -14.47
C ASN A 211 37.72 6.18 -12.98
N ILE A 212 36.65 6.88 -12.60
CA ILE A 212 36.12 6.89 -11.23
C ILE A 212 35.48 5.53 -10.96
N ARG A 213 35.72 4.96 -9.77
CA ARG A 213 35.09 3.71 -9.39
C ARG A 213 33.62 3.93 -9.00
N PRO A 214 32.72 2.96 -9.25
CA PRO A 214 31.30 3.06 -8.89
C PRO A 214 31.08 3.42 -7.42
N GLU A 215 31.88 2.86 -6.51
CA GLU A 215 31.80 3.13 -5.06
C GLU A 215 31.96 4.61 -4.69
N SER A 216 32.58 5.43 -5.57
CA SER A 216 32.79 6.86 -5.34
C SER A 216 31.70 7.76 -5.94
N PHE A 217 30.74 7.21 -6.69
CA PHE A 217 29.65 8.01 -7.27
C PHE A 217 28.79 8.71 -6.22
N PRO A 218 28.44 8.11 -5.06
CA PRO A 218 27.69 8.81 -4.02
C PRO A 218 28.38 10.09 -3.52
N VAL A 219 29.72 10.11 -3.47
CA VAL A 219 30.48 11.32 -3.08
C VAL A 219 30.36 12.40 -4.15
N VAL A 220 30.40 12.01 -5.43
CA VAL A 220 30.23 12.95 -6.56
C VAL A 220 28.79 13.46 -6.64
N ASP A 221 27.80 12.61 -6.35
CA ASP A 221 26.38 12.96 -6.25
C ASP A 221 26.17 14.04 -5.17
N ALA A 222 26.72 13.83 -3.96
CA ALA A 222 26.62 14.78 -2.87
C ALA A 222 27.21 16.17 -3.22
N VAL A 223 28.36 16.19 -3.90
CA VAL A 223 28.95 17.47 -4.38
C VAL A 223 28.06 18.13 -5.42
N ALA A 224 27.46 17.37 -6.33
CA ALA A 224 26.55 17.91 -7.34
C ALA A 224 25.25 18.46 -6.71
N GLU A 225 24.65 17.75 -5.75
CA GLU A 225 23.47 18.21 -5.01
C GLU A 225 23.75 19.54 -4.29
N ILE A 226 24.87 19.64 -3.59
CA ILE A 226 25.32 20.89 -2.96
C ILE A 226 25.41 22.02 -3.98
N MET A 227 26.00 21.76 -5.15
CA MET A 227 26.14 22.78 -6.19
C MET A 227 24.81 23.17 -6.84
N LYS A 228 23.83 22.26 -6.93
CA LYS A 228 22.47 22.55 -7.41
C LYS A 228 21.72 23.46 -6.43
N GLN A 229 21.79 23.14 -5.13
CA GLN A 229 21.17 23.93 -4.07
C GLN A 229 21.84 25.32 -3.91
N ASN A 230 23.10 25.46 -4.35
CA ASN A 230 23.88 26.68 -4.20
C ASN A 230 24.34 27.21 -5.57
N PRO A 231 23.46 27.84 -6.38
CA PRO A 231 23.76 28.22 -7.77
C PRO A 231 24.90 29.23 -7.92
N LYS A 232 25.24 29.96 -6.85
CA LYS A 232 26.33 30.95 -6.85
C LYS A 232 27.73 30.35 -6.67
N ILE A 233 27.84 29.12 -6.15
CA ILE A 233 29.14 28.50 -5.87
C ILE A 233 29.81 28.11 -7.19
N LYS A 234 31.10 28.47 -7.32
CA LYS A 234 31.99 28.04 -8.41
C LYS A 234 33.17 27.28 -7.81
N ILE A 235 33.60 26.20 -8.43
CA ILE A 235 34.67 25.38 -7.86
C ILE A 235 35.79 25.05 -8.84
N GLU A 236 36.99 24.91 -8.30
CA GLU A 236 38.12 24.25 -8.93
C GLU A 236 38.26 22.83 -8.37
N VAL A 237 38.11 21.84 -9.24
CA VAL A 237 38.39 20.43 -8.98
C VAL A 237 39.90 20.23 -9.09
N GLN A 238 40.56 19.96 -7.97
CA GLN A 238 42.00 19.79 -7.88
C GLN A 238 42.39 18.32 -7.77
N GLY A 239 43.21 17.84 -8.70
CA GLY A 239 43.79 16.50 -8.64
C GLY A 239 45.19 16.51 -8.03
N HIS A 240 45.46 15.58 -7.11
CA HIS A 240 46.76 15.44 -6.44
C HIS A 240 47.25 13.98 -6.47
N THR A 241 48.57 13.79 -6.53
CA THR A 241 49.23 12.48 -6.48
C THR A 241 50.19 12.39 -5.29
N ASP A 242 50.69 11.18 -5.03
CA ASP A 242 51.88 11.02 -4.20
C ASP A 242 53.16 11.33 -5.00
N ASN A 243 54.31 11.15 -4.37
CA ASN A 243 55.63 11.38 -4.96
C ASN A 243 56.20 10.17 -5.72
N ARG A 244 55.45 9.08 -5.93
CA ARG A 244 55.96 7.92 -6.66
C ARG A 244 55.82 8.14 -8.16
N GLY A 245 56.86 7.76 -8.91
CA GLY A 245 56.87 7.87 -10.37
C GLY A 245 57.37 9.22 -10.89
N ASN A 246 57.21 9.44 -12.19
CA ASN A 246 57.75 10.61 -12.87
C ASN A 246 56.86 11.85 -12.65
N LYS A 247 57.47 13.03 -12.44
CA LYS A 247 56.73 14.30 -12.23
C LYS A 247 55.75 14.64 -13.34
N ARG A 248 56.17 14.53 -14.61
CA ARG A 248 55.31 14.81 -15.76
C ARG A 248 54.15 13.81 -15.84
N TYR A 249 54.44 12.54 -15.54
CA TYR A 249 53.40 11.51 -15.46
C TYR A 249 52.35 11.81 -14.40
N ASN A 250 52.78 12.15 -13.18
CA ASN A 250 51.90 12.50 -12.08
C ASN A 250 51.08 13.77 -12.37
N GLN A 251 51.69 14.76 -13.02
CA GLN A 251 50.99 15.94 -13.50
C GLN A 251 49.86 15.56 -14.46
N ASP A 252 50.17 14.81 -15.53
CA ASP A 252 49.19 14.38 -16.53
C ASP A 252 48.07 13.50 -15.92
N LEU A 253 48.42 12.60 -14.98
CA LEU A 253 47.45 11.74 -14.31
C LEU A 253 46.50 12.55 -13.42
N SER A 254 47.03 13.50 -12.66
CA SER A 254 46.22 14.38 -11.80
C SER A 254 45.26 15.25 -12.60
N GLU A 255 45.70 15.77 -13.75
CA GLU A 255 44.89 16.57 -14.68
C GLU A 255 43.74 15.73 -15.24
N LYS A 256 44.02 14.51 -15.72
CA LYS A 256 43.00 13.60 -16.23
C LYS A 256 41.96 13.22 -15.18
N ARG A 257 42.39 12.99 -13.93
CA ARG A 257 41.49 12.65 -12.81
C ARG A 257 40.59 13.82 -12.43
N ALA A 258 41.17 15.03 -12.32
CA ALA A 258 40.38 16.24 -12.08
C ALA A 258 39.37 16.48 -13.19
N GLY A 259 39.78 16.31 -14.45
CA GLY A 259 38.91 16.39 -15.62
C GLY A 259 37.79 15.35 -15.61
N ALA A 260 38.07 14.11 -15.22
CA ALA A 260 37.06 13.05 -15.12
C ALA A 260 35.99 13.36 -14.07
N VAL A 261 36.40 13.86 -12.89
CA VAL A 261 35.46 14.29 -11.84
C VAL A 261 34.63 15.47 -12.30
N MET A 262 35.25 16.45 -12.96
CA MET A 262 34.55 17.59 -13.54
C MET A 262 33.51 17.15 -14.58
N GLN A 263 33.84 16.20 -15.47
CA GLN A 263 32.89 15.63 -16.42
C GLN A 263 31.75 14.88 -15.72
N ALA A 264 32.05 14.15 -14.65
CA ALA A 264 31.03 13.46 -13.86
C ALA A 264 30.05 14.43 -13.17
N LEU A 265 30.50 15.62 -12.76
CA LEU A 265 29.65 16.69 -12.24
C LEU A 265 28.80 17.33 -13.36
N VAL A 266 29.37 17.59 -14.53
CA VAL A 266 28.62 18.09 -15.69
C VAL A 266 27.52 17.11 -16.10
N ALA A 267 27.80 15.81 -16.11
CA ALA A 267 26.82 14.77 -16.40
C ALA A 267 25.65 14.73 -15.40
N ARG A 268 25.84 15.28 -14.19
CA ARG A 268 24.80 15.45 -13.16
C ARG A 268 24.04 16.77 -13.29
N GLY A 269 24.29 17.56 -14.32
CA GLY A 269 23.61 18.82 -14.61
C GLY A 269 24.25 20.06 -14.01
N ILE A 270 25.53 20.01 -13.60
CA ILE A 270 26.25 21.23 -13.20
C ILE A 270 26.78 21.95 -14.44
N GLU A 271 26.47 23.23 -14.55
CA GLU A 271 26.94 24.09 -15.64
C GLU A 271 28.47 24.11 -15.73
N ARG A 272 29.00 23.97 -16.95
CA ARG A 272 30.43 23.86 -17.22
C ARG A 272 31.20 25.09 -16.75
N GLU A 273 30.58 26.26 -16.83
CA GLU A 273 31.10 27.58 -16.49
C GLU A 273 31.32 27.77 -14.98
N ARG A 274 30.66 26.94 -14.16
CA ARG A 274 30.80 26.94 -12.70
C ARG A 274 31.96 26.07 -12.22
N LEU A 275 32.61 25.38 -13.14
CA LEU A 275 33.63 24.39 -12.84
C LEU A 275 34.95 24.78 -13.51
N ARG A 276 36.05 24.53 -12.80
CA ARG A 276 37.41 24.46 -13.35
C ARG A 276 38.03 23.13 -12.91
N SER A 277 38.89 22.53 -13.73
CA SER A 277 39.71 21.39 -13.31
C SER A 277 41.18 21.75 -13.43
N GLN A 278 41.99 21.34 -12.46
CA GLN A 278 43.44 21.52 -12.50
C GLN A 278 44.14 20.35 -11.81
N GLY A 279 45.13 19.76 -12.49
CA GLY A 279 46.08 18.83 -11.89
C GLY A 279 47.21 19.58 -11.19
N TYR A 280 47.60 19.13 -10.01
CA TYR A 280 48.76 19.64 -9.27
C TYR A 280 49.87 18.60 -9.08
N GLY A 281 49.69 17.40 -9.62
CA GLY A 281 50.62 16.28 -9.50
C GLY A 281 51.04 16.09 -8.04
N MET A 282 52.35 16.05 -7.82
CA MET A 282 52.95 15.88 -6.49
C MET A 282 53.41 17.20 -5.85
N ASP A 283 53.11 18.36 -6.44
CA ASP A 283 53.67 19.64 -6.03
C ASP A 283 52.94 20.28 -4.82
N ARG A 284 51.76 19.76 -4.44
CA ARG A 284 50.96 20.23 -3.30
C ARG A 284 50.58 19.09 -2.33
N PRO A 285 51.56 18.47 -1.64
CA PRO A 285 51.27 17.41 -0.67
C PRO A 285 50.51 17.97 0.54
N LEU A 286 49.51 17.22 1.00
CA LEU A 286 48.80 17.50 2.25
C LEU A 286 49.63 17.09 3.46
N VAL A 287 50.33 15.96 3.33
CA VAL A 287 51.19 15.35 4.35
C VAL A 287 52.53 14.91 3.73
N PRO A 288 53.60 14.73 4.52
CA PRO A 288 54.88 14.24 4.00
C PRO A 288 54.74 12.90 3.27
N ASN A 289 55.41 12.69 2.14
CA ASN A 289 55.31 11.44 1.36
C ASN A 289 56.18 10.28 1.92
N ASP A 290 56.38 10.21 3.22
CA ASP A 290 57.27 9.27 3.91
C ASP A 290 56.65 7.87 4.07
N THR A 291 55.37 7.77 4.42
CA THR A 291 54.64 6.51 4.68
C THR A 291 53.63 6.18 3.58
N ASP A 292 53.23 4.90 3.46
CA ASP A 292 52.20 4.50 2.49
C ASP A 292 50.83 5.09 2.83
N GLN A 293 50.53 5.26 4.12
CA GLN A 293 49.36 5.95 4.62
C GLN A 293 49.35 7.41 4.16
N ASN A 294 50.47 8.15 4.34
CA ASN A 294 50.54 9.54 3.92
C ASN A 294 50.47 9.70 2.40
N ARG A 295 51.10 8.79 1.65
CA ARG A 295 50.95 8.74 0.20
C ARG A 295 49.48 8.53 -0.21
N ALA A 296 48.73 7.70 0.51
CA ALA A 296 47.29 7.52 0.28
C ALA A 296 46.48 8.80 0.52
N LEU A 297 46.82 9.57 1.55
CA LEU A 297 46.19 10.87 1.82
C LEU A 297 46.53 11.90 0.74
N ASN A 298 47.73 11.88 0.17
CA ASN A 298 48.13 12.79 -0.90
C ASN A 298 47.46 12.47 -2.25
N ARG A 299 47.16 11.19 -2.52
CA ARG A 299 46.36 10.76 -3.69
C ARG A 299 44.88 11.12 -3.48
N ARG A 300 44.53 12.38 -3.72
CA ARG A 300 43.20 12.93 -3.41
C ARG A 300 42.67 13.84 -4.51
N VAL A 301 41.37 14.10 -4.42
CA VAL A 301 40.68 15.17 -5.15
C VAL A 301 40.13 16.17 -4.14
N GLN A 302 40.22 17.46 -4.44
CA GLN A 302 39.65 18.55 -3.62
C GLN A 302 38.78 19.46 -4.47
N PHE A 303 37.85 20.16 -3.84
CA PHE A 303 36.90 21.06 -4.50
C PHE A 303 36.98 22.45 -3.88
N ILE A 304 37.85 23.31 -4.41
CA ILE A 304 38.11 24.63 -3.85
C ILE A 304 37.13 25.64 -4.44
N ARG A 305 36.53 26.49 -3.61
CA ARG A 305 35.64 27.58 -4.06
C ARG A 305 36.47 28.70 -4.70
N ILE A 306 36.05 29.19 -5.85
CA ILE A 306 36.80 30.19 -6.64
C ILE A 306 36.04 31.50 -6.82
N GLU A 307 34.81 31.62 -6.34
CA GLU A 307 34.05 32.86 -6.38
C GLU A 307 34.58 33.95 -5.43
N SER A 308 35.38 33.58 -4.43
CA SER A 308 35.92 34.49 -3.41
C SER A 308 37.24 35.18 -3.78
N GLU A 309 37.85 34.84 -4.91
CA GLU A 309 39.11 35.46 -5.38
C GLU A 309 38.91 36.72 -6.25
N THR A 310 37.65 37.11 -6.50
CA THR A 310 37.29 38.31 -7.28
C THR A 310 36.73 39.44 -6.40
N ASN A 311 37.50 39.90 -5.41
CA ASN A 311 37.30 41.18 -4.74
C ASN A 311 38.60 41.99 -4.73
#